data_AF-A0A2I0QEY6-F1
#
_entry.id   AF-A0A2I0QEY6-F1
#
_cell.length_a   1.000
_cell.length_b   1.000
_cell.length_c   1.000
_cell.angle_alpha   90.00
_cell.angle_beta   90.00
_cell.angle_gamma   90.00
#
_symmetry.space_group_name_H-M   'P 1'
#
loop_
_entity.id
_entity.type
_entity.pdbx_description
1 polymer ?
#
loop_
_entity_poly.entity_id
_entity_poly.type
_entity_poly.pdbx_seq_one_letter_code
_entity_poly.pdbx_strand_id
1 'polypeptide(L)'
;MLTLAAKNDIAISNFCNGRGKCGRCKIIINFDEQEKLDINKELLSKVLKQEKILKGYILACLAFPKNNTNIEVIVPSESIESKYEVLSGKAVKITDREISGDVGVAIDIGTTTVATYLVDLSNNGVVASEGSYNGQVRFGADVMTRMNYIIENKTGDEALQNEFLKKIKFAL
;
A
#
# COMPACT_ATOMS: atom_id res chain seq x y z
N MET A 1 -3.75 -12.53 -6.73
CA MET A 1 -2.35 -12.08 -6.51
C MET A 1 -2.17 -10.98 -5.48
N LEU A 2 -3.12 -10.04 -5.32
CA LEU A 2 -3.00 -8.91 -4.37
C LEU A 2 -2.60 -9.30 -2.94
N THR A 3 -3.31 -10.26 -2.33
CA THR A 3 -3.01 -10.72 -0.97
C THR A 3 -1.64 -11.40 -0.86
N LEU A 4 -1.23 -12.12 -1.91
CA LEU A 4 0.08 -12.77 -1.96
C LEU A 4 1.22 -11.73 -1.99
N ALA A 5 1.06 -10.66 -2.77
CA ALA A 5 1.98 -9.54 -2.79
C ALA A 5 2.06 -8.86 -1.41
N ALA A 6 0.90 -8.57 -0.79
CA ALA A 6 0.85 -7.94 0.54
C ALA A 6 1.47 -8.79 1.66
N LYS A 7 1.37 -10.12 1.58
CA LYS A 7 2.05 -11.06 2.50
C LYS A 7 3.58 -11.04 2.36
N ASN A 8 4.10 -10.60 1.21
CA ASN A 8 5.53 -10.45 0.93
C ASN A 8 5.97 -8.97 0.97
N ASP A 9 5.23 -8.12 1.68
CA ASP A 9 5.50 -6.67 1.84
C ASP A 9 5.55 -5.86 0.53
N ILE A 10 4.89 -6.36 -0.53
CA ILE A 10 4.73 -5.66 -1.80
C ILE A 10 3.33 -5.05 -1.86
N ALA A 11 3.24 -3.74 -1.67
CA ALA A 11 2.00 -2.98 -1.80
C ALA A 11 1.69 -2.66 -3.27
N ILE A 12 0.66 -3.30 -3.81
CA ILE A 12 0.16 -3.05 -5.16
C ILE A 12 -1.10 -2.20 -5.07
N SER A 13 -1.12 -1.07 -5.79
CA SER A 13 -2.24 -0.13 -5.73
C SER A 13 -3.56 -0.72 -6.22
N ASN A 14 -4.64 -0.58 -5.44
CA ASN A 14 -5.89 -1.28 -5.73
C ASN A 14 -7.20 -0.59 -5.27
N PHE A 15 -7.37 0.72 -5.51
CA PHE A 15 -8.55 1.53 -5.13
C PHE A 15 -9.96 0.91 -5.30
N CYS A 16 -10.15 -0.01 -6.26
CA CYS A 16 -11.43 -0.71 -6.43
C CYS A 16 -11.61 -1.95 -5.53
N ASN A 17 -10.71 -2.19 -4.57
CA ASN A 17 -10.71 -3.32 -3.64
C ASN A 17 -10.81 -4.67 -4.37
N GLY A 18 -10.02 -4.80 -5.43
CA GLY A 18 -9.94 -6.05 -6.19
C GLY A 18 -11.11 -6.33 -7.16
N ARG A 19 -12.07 -5.42 -7.34
CA ARG A 19 -13.22 -5.62 -8.24
C ARG A 19 -12.90 -5.55 -9.75
N GLY A 20 -11.63 -5.37 -10.12
CA GLY A 20 -11.21 -5.30 -11.53
C GLY A 20 -11.70 -4.06 -12.29
N LYS A 21 -11.92 -2.92 -11.63
CA LYS A 21 -12.49 -1.71 -12.27
C LYS A 21 -11.53 -0.53 -12.40
N CYS A 22 -10.51 -0.40 -11.55
CA CYS A 22 -9.64 0.79 -11.50
C CYS A 22 -8.36 0.68 -12.36
N GLY A 23 -7.95 -0.52 -12.76
CA GLY A 23 -6.73 -0.74 -13.55
C GLY A 23 -5.40 -0.41 -12.87
N ARG A 24 -5.38 -0.18 -11.55
CA ARG A 24 -4.17 0.24 -10.82
C ARG A 24 -3.27 -0.92 -10.38
N CYS A 25 -3.81 -2.11 -10.22
CA CYS A 25 -3.07 -3.27 -9.70
C CYS A 25 -2.36 -4.07 -10.80
N LYS A 26 -1.64 -3.39 -11.70
CA LYS A 26 -1.03 -4.08 -12.83
C LYS A 26 0.18 -4.89 -12.38
N ILE A 27 0.36 -6.03 -13.01
CA ILE A 27 1.54 -6.90 -12.89
C ILE A 27 1.88 -7.41 -14.29
N ILE A 28 3.13 -7.79 -14.50
CA ILE A 28 3.62 -8.37 -15.76
C ILE A 28 4.04 -9.80 -15.46
N ILE A 29 3.55 -10.73 -16.27
CA ILE A 29 3.85 -12.16 -16.17
C ILE A 29 4.15 -12.67 -17.58
N ASN A 30 5.21 -13.48 -17.70
CA ASN A 30 5.60 -14.10 -18.96
C ASN A 30 4.44 -14.94 -19.53
N PHE A 31 4.25 -14.91 -20.85
CA PHE A 31 3.06 -15.49 -21.49
C PHE A 31 2.93 -17.00 -21.28
N ASP A 32 4.04 -17.72 -21.27
CA ASP A 32 4.15 -19.13 -20.94
C ASP A 32 3.70 -19.43 -19.50
N GLU A 33 3.94 -18.51 -18.56
CA GLU A 33 3.50 -18.69 -17.17
C GLU A 33 2.04 -18.31 -16.93
N GLN A 34 1.41 -17.55 -17.84
CA GLN A 34 0.00 -17.16 -17.70
C GLN A 34 -0.96 -18.34 -17.75
N GLU A 35 -0.58 -19.48 -18.34
CA GLU A 35 -1.41 -20.69 -18.35
C GLU A 35 -1.60 -21.30 -16.95
N LYS A 36 -0.64 -21.03 -16.04
CA LYS A 36 -0.66 -21.43 -14.62
C LYS A 36 -1.65 -20.60 -13.79
N LEU A 37 -2.26 -19.58 -14.39
CA LEU A 37 -3.18 -18.65 -13.74
C LEU A 37 -4.61 -18.81 -14.27
N ASP A 38 -5.58 -18.66 -13.39
CA ASP A 38 -6.95 -18.31 -13.72
C ASP A 38 -7.04 -16.80 -13.83
N ILE A 39 -7.21 -16.32 -15.07
CA ILE A 39 -7.28 -14.90 -15.40
C ILE A 39 -8.67 -14.59 -15.96
N ASN A 40 -9.38 -13.65 -15.35
CA ASN A 40 -10.62 -13.13 -15.93
C ASN A 40 -10.32 -12.20 -17.12
N LYS A 41 -10.16 -12.80 -18.31
CA LYS A 41 -9.80 -12.10 -19.55
C LYS A 41 -10.87 -11.10 -20.02
N GLU A 42 -12.14 -11.35 -19.71
CA GLU A 42 -13.25 -10.46 -20.10
C GLU A 42 -13.19 -9.13 -19.35
N LEU A 43 -13.02 -9.15 -18.03
CA LEU A 43 -12.82 -7.92 -17.26
C LEU A 43 -11.49 -7.26 -17.58
N LEU A 44 -10.45 -8.08 -17.83
CA LEU A 44 -9.13 -7.56 -18.16
C LEU A 44 -9.13 -6.70 -19.43
N SER A 45 -9.76 -7.19 -20.51
CA SER A 45 -9.84 -6.46 -21.79
C SER A 45 -10.72 -5.21 -21.72
N LYS A 46 -11.67 -5.15 -20.77
CA LYS A 46 -12.48 -3.94 -20.51
C LYS A 46 -11.70 -2.84 -19.78
N VAL A 47 -10.63 -3.18 -19.07
CA VAL A 47 -9.90 -2.23 -18.20
C VAL A 47 -8.51 -1.88 -18.72
N LEU A 48 -7.78 -2.84 -19.30
CA LEU A 48 -6.47 -2.59 -19.87
C LEU A 48 -6.55 -2.41 -21.39
N LYS A 49 -5.76 -1.46 -21.90
CA LYS A 49 -5.57 -1.29 -23.34
C LYS A 49 -4.86 -2.51 -23.94
N GLN A 50 -5.22 -2.84 -25.18
CA GLN A 50 -4.68 -4.00 -25.90
C GLN A 50 -3.14 -3.97 -26.00
N GLU A 51 -2.53 -2.80 -26.19
CA GLU A 51 -1.08 -2.62 -26.21
C GLU A 51 -0.37 -3.09 -24.93
N LYS A 52 -1.00 -2.88 -23.76
CA LYS A 52 -0.44 -3.33 -22.47
C LYS A 52 -0.60 -4.83 -22.32
N ILE A 53 -1.74 -5.39 -22.72
CA ILE A 53 -1.99 -6.84 -22.70
C ILE A 53 -0.97 -7.58 -23.58
N LEU A 54 -0.66 -7.03 -24.76
CA LEU A 54 0.39 -7.56 -25.67
C LEU A 54 1.80 -7.52 -25.08
N LYS A 55 2.05 -6.70 -24.06
CA LYS A 55 3.31 -6.64 -23.32
C LYS A 55 3.31 -7.54 -22.07
N GLY A 56 2.30 -8.40 -21.91
CA GLY A 56 2.18 -9.32 -20.77
C GLY A 56 1.59 -8.69 -19.51
N TYR A 57 1.01 -7.48 -19.60
CA TYR A 57 0.34 -6.87 -18.45
C TYR A 57 -1.00 -7.56 -18.15
N ILE A 58 -1.20 -7.87 -16.87
CA ILE A 58 -2.48 -8.32 -16.31
C ILE A 58 -2.82 -7.53 -15.04
N LEU A 59 -4.00 -7.78 -14.44
CA LEU A 59 -4.39 -7.19 -13.15
C LEU A 59 -4.26 -8.22 -12.03
N ALA A 60 -3.52 -7.89 -10.97
CA ALA A 60 -3.29 -8.75 -9.80
C ALA A 60 -4.57 -9.14 -9.06
N CYS A 61 -5.64 -8.36 -9.21
CA CYS A 61 -6.95 -8.66 -8.64
C CYS A 61 -7.79 -9.64 -9.46
N LEU A 62 -7.47 -9.82 -10.75
CA LEU A 62 -8.19 -10.69 -11.68
C LEU A 62 -7.44 -11.99 -11.98
N ALA A 63 -6.28 -12.19 -11.36
CA ALA A 63 -5.41 -13.33 -11.58
C ALA A 63 -5.22 -14.14 -10.28
N PHE A 64 -5.43 -15.46 -10.38
CA PHE A 64 -5.31 -16.40 -9.28
C PHE A 64 -4.48 -17.62 -9.73
N PRO A 65 -3.46 -18.07 -8.97
CA PRO A 65 -2.73 -19.29 -9.29
C PRO A 65 -3.63 -20.52 -9.23
N LYS A 66 -3.58 -21.40 -10.25
CA LYS A 66 -4.38 -22.63 -10.32
C LYS A 66 -3.90 -23.71 -9.34
N ASN A 67 -2.59 -23.79 -9.12
CA ASN A 67 -1.90 -24.81 -8.34
C ASN A 67 -0.79 -24.19 -7.48
N ASN A 68 -0.18 -24.99 -6.60
CA ASN A 68 1.01 -24.59 -5.83
C ASN A 68 2.24 -24.49 -6.75
N THR A 69 2.28 -23.41 -7.53
CA THR A 69 3.22 -23.18 -8.63
C THR A 69 4.04 -21.93 -8.33
N ASN A 70 5.32 -21.99 -8.66
CA ASN A 70 6.17 -20.81 -8.66
C ASN A 70 5.92 -20.05 -9.96
N ILE A 71 5.67 -18.74 -9.85
CA ILE A 71 5.40 -17.84 -10.96
C ILE A 71 6.26 -16.61 -10.74
N GLU A 72 7.02 -16.21 -11.76
CA GLU A 72 7.76 -14.98 -11.72
C GLU A 72 6.82 -13.81 -12.03
N VAL A 73 6.82 -12.80 -11.16
CA VAL A 73 5.92 -11.66 -11.27
C VAL A 73 6.72 -10.39 -11.20
N ILE A 74 6.64 -9.58 -12.25
CA ILE A 74 7.19 -8.24 -12.26
C ILE A 74 6.08 -7.27 -11.87
N VAL A 75 6.28 -6.53 -10.79
CA VAL A 75 5.39 -5.45 -10.40
C VAL A 75 5.93 -4.13 -10.98
N PRO A 76 5.29 -3.56 -12.01
CA PRO A 76 5.76 -2.31 -12.60
C PRO A 76 5.65 -1.17 -11.59
N SER A 77 6.60 -0.24 -11.61
CA SER A 77 6.66 0.89 -10.67
C SER A 77 5.36 1.70 -10.61
N GLU A 78 4.65 1.83 -11.74
CA GLU A 78 3.34 2.50 -11.85
C GLU A 78 2.21 1.82 -11.05
N SER A 79 2.40 0.57 -10.63
CA SER A 79 1.44 -0.23 -9.85
C SER A 79 1.91 -0.49 -8.43
N ILE A 80 3.20 -0.25 -8.16
CA ILE A 80 3.69 -0.12 -6.81
C ILE A 80 3.06 1.15 -6.27
N GLU A 81 2.32 1.01 -5.19
CA GLU A 81 1.91 2.19 -4.44
C GLU A 81 3.23 2.82 -3.94
N SER A 82 3.58 3.99 -4.50
CA SER A 82 4.90 4.61 -4.34
C SER A 82 5.33 4.63 -2.89
N LYS A 83 6.49 4.03 -2.58
CA LYS A 83 7.24 4.41 -1.38
C LYS A 83 7.46 5.92 -1.46
N TYR A 84 6.63 6.68 -0.74
CA TYR A 84 6.73 8.12 -0.49
C TYR A 84 6.49 9.06 -1.69
N GLU A 85 5.25 9.57 -1.79
CA GLU A 85 4.99 10.90 -2.38
C GLU A 85 3.87 11.68 -1.65
N VAL A 86 3.42 11.22 -0.48
CA VAL A 86 2.38 11.96 0.27
C VAL A 86 2.96 13.18 1.00
N LEU A 87 4.30 13.28 1.11
CA LEU A 87 5.02 14.46 1.61
C LEU A 87 6.36 14.66 0.85
N SER A 88 6.34 14.72 -0.49
CA SER A 88 7.54 15.17 -1.26
C SER A 88 7.83 16.66 -1.10
N GLY A 89 7.04 17.38 -0.31
CA GLY A 89 7.57 18.51 0.43
C GLY A 89 8.35 17.97 1.61
N LYS A 90 9.67 17.75 1.45
CA LYS A 90 10.58 18.02 2.57
C LYS A 90 10.34 19.47 2.99
N ALA A 91 9.35 19.72 3.82
CA ALA A 91 9.43 20.78 4.80
C ALA A 91 10.24 20.22 5.98
N VAL A 92 11.46 19.75 5.71
CA VAL A 92 12.50 19.93 6.70
C VAL A 92 12.75 21.42 6.64
N LYS A 93 12.07 22.17 7.51
CA LYS A 93 12.57 23.49 7.82
C LYS A 93 13.91 23.21 8.50
N ILE A 94 14.99 23.23 7.74
CA ILE A 94 16.34 23.24 8.30
C ILE A 94 16.41 24.59 9.00
N THR A 95 16.02 24.60 10.26
CA THR A 95 16.25 25.74 11.12
C THR A 95 17.61 25.51 11.74
N ASP A 96 18.53 26.45 11.62
CA ASP A 96 19.76 26.49 12.43
C ASP A 96 19.47 26.75 13.92
N ARG A 97 18.22 26.56 14.34
CA ARG A 97 17.72 26.81 15.69
C ARG A 97 17.86 25.53 16.48
N GLU A 98 18.58 25.60 17.59
CA GLU A 98 18.46 24.59 18.64
C GLU A 98 16.99 24.48 19.04
N ILE A 99 16.45 23.25 18.98
CA ILE A 99 15.16 22.94 19.58
C ILE A 99 15.39 22.92 21.10
N SER A 100 15.27 24.08 21.74
CA SER A 100 15.34 24.21 23.19
C SER A 100 13.93 24.22 23.76
N GLY A 101 13.35 23.04 24.03
CA GLY A 101 12.03 22.94 24.63
C GLY A 101 11.27 21.67 24.27
N ASP A 102 10.01 21.60 24.71
CA ASP A 102 9.14 20.45 24.48
C ASP A 102 8.74 20.33 23.00
N VAL A 103 8.76 19.09 22.50
CA VAL A 103 8.27 18.74 21.17
C VAL A 103 7.00 17.91 21.28
N GLY A 104 6.09 18.09 20.34
CA GLY A 104 4.88 17.30 20.16
C GLY A 104 4.95 16.48 18.88
N VAL A 105 4.13 15.43 18.82
CA VAL A 105 3.96 14.63 17.60
C VAL A 105 2.48 14.68 17.20
N ALA A 106 2.20 15.11 15.98
CA ALA A 106 0.88 15.00 15.38
C ALA A 106 0.86 13.83 14.39
N ILE A 107 -0.18 12.99 14.46
CA ILE A 107 -0.31 11.79 13.62
C ILE A 107 -1.65 11.85 12.89
N ASP A 108 -1.61 11.84 11.57
CA ASP A 108 -2.78 11.71 10.70
C ASP A 108 -2.88 10.27 10.19
N ILE A 109 -3.97 9.59 10.55
CA ILE A 109 -4.19 8.17 10.29
C ILE A 109 -5.24 8.03 9.19
N GLY A 110 -4.79 7.99 7.95
CA GLY A 110 -5.62 7.62 6.81
C GLY A 110 -5.76 6.10 6.66
N THR A 111 -6.72 5.67 5.84
CA THR A 111 -6.88 4.24 5.51
C THR A 111 -5.69 3.69 4.74
N THR A 112 -5.10 4.50 3.85
CA THR A 112 -3.98 4.10 2.99
C THR A 112 -2.63 4.61 3.51
N THR A 113 -2.62 5.77 4.16
CA THR A 113 -1.39 6.48 4.55
C THR A 113 -1.46 6.88 6.02
N VAL A 114 -0.32 6.85 6.70
CA VAL A 114 -0.10 7.44 8.01
C VAL A 114 0.92 8.56 7.85
N ALA A 115 0.57 9.79 8.20
CA ALA A 115 1.50 10.92 8.23
C ALA A 115 1.82 11.29 9.67
N THR A 116 3.07 11.67 9.93
CA THR A 116 3.59 11.99 11.25
C THR A 116 4.33 13.32 11.16
N TYR A 117 4.08 14.23 12.10
CA TYR A 117 4.66 15.57 12.14
C TYR A 117 5.28 15.80 13.51
N LEU A 118 6.54 16.22 13.54
CA LEU A 118 7.22 16.70 14.74
C LEU A 118 6.98 18.20 14.84
N VAL A 119 6.45 18.65 15.97
CA VAL A 119 6.00 20.02 16.19
C VAL A 119 6.75 20.62 17.36
N ASP A 120 7.35 21.79 17.17
CA ASP A 120 7.91 22.60 18.25
C ASP A 120 6.76 23.28 19.00
N LEU A 121 6.54 22.91 20.26
CA LEU A 121 5.41 23.42 21.05
C LEU A 121 5.61 24.86 21.53
N SER A 122 6.83 25.40 21.44
CA SER A 122 7.10 26.80 21.81
C SER A 122 6.50 27.79 20.82
N ASN A 123 6.34 27.39 19.56
CA ASN A 123 5.90 28.26 18.47
C ASN A 123 4.92 27.60 17.49
N ASN A 124 4.49 26.37 17.77
CA ASN A 124 3.60 25.55 16.95
C ASN A 124 4.12 25.27 15.53
N GLY A 125 5.43 25.35 15.33
CA GLY A 125 6.07 25.12 14.04
C GLY A 125 6.33 23.64 13.77
N VAL A 126 6.10 23.18 12.53
CA VAL A 126 6.51 21.83 12.10
C VAL A 126 8.02 21.79 11.87
N VAL A 127 8.68 20.94 12.63
CA VAL A 127 10.14 20.69 12.59
C VAL A 127 10.48 19.66 11.53
N ALA A 128 9.72 18.56 11.49
CA ALA A 128 9.91 17.47 10.55
C ALA A 128 8.56 16.81 10.23
N SER A 129 8.48 16.17 9.07
CA SER A 129 7.34 15.35 8.71
C SER A 129 7.79 14.09 7.98
N GLU A 130 7.08 13.00 8.21
CA GLU A 130 7.27 11.71 7.53
C GLU A 130 5.89 11.12 7.19
N GLY A 131 5.77 10.39 6.08
CA GLY A 131 4.52 9.73 5.72
C GLY A 131 4.75 8.33 5.19
N SER A 132 4.11 7.32 5.76
CA SER A 132 4.28 5.92 5.39
C SER A 132 2.95 5.27 5.02
N TYR A 133 2.98 4.09 4.39
CA TYR A 133 1.77 3.31 4.16
C TYR A 133 1.17 2.84 5.48
N ASN A 134 -0.16 2.91 5.58
CA ASN A 134 -0.86 2.27 6.66
C ASN A 134 -0.70 0.74 6.53
N GLY A 135 0.06 0.14 7.45
CA GLY A 135 0.35 -1.30 7.45
C GLY A 135 -0.91 -2.16 7.48
N GLN A 136 -2.03 -1.61 7.95
CA GLN A 136 -3.32 -2.29 7.99
C GLN A 136 -3.92 -2.56 6.61
N VAL A 137 -3.39 -1.97 5.52
CA VAL A 137 -3.82 -2.27 4.14
C VAL A 137 -3.71 -3.78 3.83
N ARG A 138 -2.78 -4.48 4.49
CA ARG A 138 -2.62 -5.93 4.32
C ARG A 138 -3.80 -6.77 4.83
N PHE A 139 -4.65 -6.21 5.69
CA PHE A 139 -5.84 -6.85 6.23
C PHE A 139 -7.14 -6.37 5.56
N GLY A 140 -7.05 -5.34 4.71
CA GLY A 140 -8.19 -4.78 4.02
C GLY A 140 -7.89 -3.42 3.42
N ALA A 141 -8.40 -3.19 2.21
CA ALA A 141 -8.20 -1.94 1.48
C ALA A 141 -9.09 -0.79 2.01
N ASP A 142 -10.13 -1.10 2.78
CA ASP A 142 -11.02 -0.13 3.42
C ASP A 142 -11.35 -0.53 4.87
N VAL A 143 -12.02 0.38 5.60
CA VAL A 143 -12.37 0.20 7.02
C VAL A 143 -13.33 -0.97 7.22
N MET A 144 -14.32 -1.16 6.35
CA MET A 144 -15.30 -2.24 6.49
C MET A 144 -14.64 -3.61 6.37
N THR A 145 -13.75 -3.77 5.39
CA THR A 145 -13.00 -5.01 5.18
C THR A 145 -12.13 -5.34 6.40
N ARG A 146 -11.50 -4.32 7.00
CA ARG A 146 -10.73 -4.47 8.23
C ARG A 146 -11.57 -4.84 9.45
N MET A 147 -12.76 -4.25 9.59
CA MET A 147 -13.68 -4.61 10.67
C MET A 147 -14.13 -6.06 10.54
N ASN A 148 -14.48 -6.51 9.34
CA ASN A 148 -14.81 -7.91 9.10
C ASN A 148 -13.63 -8.83 9.42
N TYR A 149 -12.40 -8.46 9.04
CA TYR A 149 -11.20 -9.21 9.41
C TYR A 149 -11.06 -9.37 10.94
N ILE A 150 -11.31 -8.31 11.72
CA ILE A 150 -11.29 -8.37 13.19
C ILE A 150 -12.38 -9.31 13.72
N ILE A 151 -13.60 -9.23 13.17
CA ILE A 151 -14.72 -10.08 13.59
C ILE A 151 -14.42 -11.57 13.31
N GLU A 152 -13.78 -11.87 12.18
CA GLU A 152 -13.48 -13.24 11.75
C GLU A 152 -12.23 -13.84 12.42
N ASN A 153 -11.35 -13.01 13.00
CA ASN A 153 -10.07 -13.45 13.54
C ASN A 153 -9.94 -13.05 15.01
N LYS A 154 -9.80 -14.03 15.90
CA LYS A 154 -9.78 -13.85 17.37
C LYS A 154 -8.74 -12.85 17.89
N THR A 155 -7.65 -12.60 17.14
CA THR A 155 -6.58 -11.63 17.46
C THR A 155 -6.39 -10.58 16.36
N GLY A 156 -7.42 -10.37 15.54
CA GLY A 156 -7.34 -9.47 14.39
C GLY A 156 -7.11 -8.02 14.77
N ASP A 157 -7.66 -7.58 15.90
CA ASP A 157 -7.45 -6.27 16.50
C ASP A 157 -5.99 -6.04 16.88
N GLU A 158 -5.37 -6.97 17.61
CA GLU A 158 -3.94 -6.93 17.95
C GLU A 158 -3.06 -6.94 16.69
N ALA A 159 -3.43 -7.73 15.67
CA ALA A 159 -2.70 -7.78 14.41
C ALA A 159 -2.74 -6.43 13.66
N LEU A 160 -3.90 -5.78 13.59
CA LEU A 160 -4.05 -4.46 12.99
C LEU A 160 -3.30 -3.38 13.78
N GLN A 161 -3.35 -3.43 15.12
CA GLN A 161 -2.63 -2.50 15.97
C GLN A 161 -1.11 -2.64 15.80
N ASN A 162 -0.59 -3.86 15.82
CA ASN A 162 0.83 -4.13 15.64
C ASN A 162 1.36 -3.64 14.29
N GLU A 163 0.60 -3.85 13.20
CA GLU A 163 1.00 -3.33 11.89
C GLU A 163 0.95 -1.81 11.80
N PHE A 164 0.04 -1.15 12.51
CA PHE A 164 0.02 0.30 12.60
C PHE A 164 1.21 0.84 13.41
N LEU A 165 1.51 0.25 14.58
CA LEU A 165 2.63 0.69 15.43
C LEU A 165 3.99 0.56 14.73
N LYS A 166 4.18 -0.43 13.86
CA LYS A 166 5.41 -0.57 13.05
C LYS A 166 5.65 0.61 12.09
N LYS A 167 4.60 1.39 11.78
CA LYS A 167 4.62 2.49 10.80
C LYS A 167 4.75 3.87 11.45
N ILE A 168 4.46 4.00 12.74
CA ILE A 168 4.78 5.21 13.49
C ILE A 168 6.27 5.14 13.85
N LYS A 169 7.10 5.84 13.09
CA LYS A 169 8.49 6.07 13.43
C LYS A 169 8.80 7.55 13.21
N PHE A 170 9.02 8.28 14.29
CA PHE A 170 10.13 9.22 14.31
C PHE A 170 11.28 8.45 14.95
N ALA A 171 12.44 8.41 14.31
CA ALA A 171 13.64 7.94 14.99
C ALA A 171 13.85 8.87 16.20
N LEU A 172 13.44 8.41 17.38
CA LEU A 172 14.00 8.86 18.65
C LEU A 172 15.39 8.26 18.79
#